data_AF-A0A7J8VWG2-F1
#
_entry.id   AF-A0A7J8VWG2-F1
#
_cell.length_a   1.000
_cell.length_b   1.000
_cell.length_c   1.000
_cell.angle_alpha   90.00
_cell.angle_beta   90.00
_cell.angle_gamma   90.00
#
_symmetry.space_group_name_H-M   'P 1'
#
loop_
_entity.id
_entity.type
_entity.pdbx_description
1 polymer ?
#
loop_
_entity_poly.entity_id
_entity_poly.type
_entity_poly.pdbx_seq_one_letter_code
_entity_poly.pdbx_strand_id
1 'polypeptide(L)'
;MCYVIVNAEKPEQVVVKPGLQDKIKLVPIDLKNRPTWYKENVYPPNKVPALEHNNEVKGESLDLIKYIDSHFEGPSLFPDDPAKKQFADELLSYIDSFYKTVTSSFKGEGTEAGIAFDNIETALTKFEDGPFFLGQFSLEMNKNEGYTQTRCDPKELVESYKKRFMVI
;
A
#
# COMPACT_ATOMS: atom_id res chain seq x y z
N MET A 1 -8.64 -20.95 -6.78
CA MET A 1 -8.06 -20.70 -5.45
C MET A 1 -7.19 -19.45 -5.57
N CYS A 2 -7.29 -18.50 -4.64
CA CYS A 2 -6.62 -17.20 -4.74
C CYS A 2 -5.51 -17.10 -3.70
N TYR A 3 -4.31 -16.68 -4.12
CA TYR A 3 -3.16 -16.52 -3.22
C TYR A 3 -2.51 -15.16 -3.39
N VAL A 4 -2.07 -14.56 -2.29
CA VAL A 4 -1.21 -13.37 -2.34
C VAL A 4 0.14 -13.72 -1.73
N ILE A 5 1.19 -13.54 -2.50
CA ILE A 5 2.57 -13.60 -2.04
C ILE A 5 2.92 -12.26 -1.41
N VAL A 6 3.28 -12.32 -0.13
CA VAL A 6 3.49 -11.17 0.74
C VAL A 6 4.83 -11.27 1.46
N ASN A 7 5.31 -10.13 1.98
CA ASN A 7 6.49 -10.13 2.84
C ASN A 7 6.18 -10.93 4.13
N ALA A 8 7.01 -11.91 4.48
CA ALA A 8 6.86 -12.70 5.70
C ALA A 8 6.94 -11.85 6.99
N GLU A 9 7.67 -10.75 6.97
CA GLU A 9 7.71 -9.82 8.10
C GLU A 9 6.38 -9.07 8.27
N LYS A 10 5.59 -8.91 7.20
CA LYS A 10 4.35 -8.11 7.20
C LYS A 10 3.28 -8.73 6.26
N PRO A 11 2.80 -9.95 6.53
CA PRO A 11 1.98 -10.70 5.58
C PRO A 11 0.58 -10.11 5.41
N GLU A 12 0.04 -9.52 6.47
CA GLU A 12 -1.30 -8.94 6.50
C GLU A 12 -1.44 -7.70 5.59
N GLN A 13 -0.35 -7.02 5.18
CA GLN A 13 -0.38 -5.70 4.52
C GLN A 13 -1.24 -5.61 3.26
N VAL A 14 -1.61 -6.74 2.66
CA VAL A 14 -2.43 -6.80 1.44
C VAL A 14 -3.92 -7.00 1.75
N VAL A 15 -4.28 -7.40 2.97
CA VAL A 15 -5.67 -7.66 3.36
C VAL A 15 -6.32 -6.36 3.87
N VAL A 16 -6.68 -5.50 2.93
CA VAL A 16 -7.29 -4.19 3.23
C VAL A 16 -8.82 -4.25 3.29
N LYS A 17 -9.43 -5.22 2.60
CA LYS A 17 -10.89 -5.39 2.48
C LYS A 17 -11.39 -6.37 3.56
N PRO A 18 -12.28 -5.95 4.48
CA PRO A 18 -12.85 -6.85 5.49
C PRO A 18 -13.59 -8.03 4.85
N GLY A 19 -13.45 -9.22 5.44
CA GLY A 19 -14.11 -10.45 4.97
C GLY A 19 -13.36 -11.18 3.84
N LEU A 20 -12.15 -10.74 3.51
CA LEU A 20 -11.33 -11.32 2.45
C LEU A 20 -10.29 -12.34 2.98
N GLN A 21 -10.10 -12.40 4.29
CA GLN A 21 -9.16 -13.28 4.98
C GLN A 21 -9.38 -14.76 4.63
N ASP A 22 -10.64 -15.19 4.53
CA ASP A 22 -11.00 -16.58 4.22
C ASP A 22 -10.97 -16.89 2.72
N LYS A 23 -10.95 -15.85 1.86
CA LYS A 23 -10.99 -15.98 0.40
C LYS A 23 -9.61 -15.93 -0.24
N ILE A 24 -8.66 -15.27 0.42
CA ILE A 24 -7.29 -15.09 -0.06
C ILE A 24 -6.32 -15.75 0.92
N LYS A 25 -5.61 -16.77 0.45
CA LYS A 25 -4.55 -17.37 1.24
C LYS A 25 -3.26 -16.56 1.11
N LEU A 26 -2.73 -16.12 2.25
CA LEU A 26 -1.42 -15.46 2.31
C LEU A 26 -0.28 -16.48 2.19
N VAL A 27 0.70 -16.16 1.36
CA VAL A 27 1.94 -16.93 1.19
C VAL A 27 3.12 -16.03 1.58
N PRO A 28 3.57 -16.09 2.85
CA PRO A 28 4.68 -15.28 3.32
C PRO A 28 6.01 -15.76 2.72
N ILE A 29 6.83 -14.82 2.22
CA ILE A 29 8.22 -15.09 1.81
C ILE A 29 9.20 -14.16 2.53
N ASP A 30 10.37 -14.69 2.91
CA ASP A 30 11.45 -13.89 3.47
C ASP A 30 12.10 -13.07 2.35
N LEU A 31 12.08 -11.73 2.46
CA LEU A 31 12.66 -10.86 1.45
C LEU A 31 14.19 -10.79 1.50
N LYS A 32 14.82 -11.15 2.62
CA LYS A 32 16.28 -11.25 2.78
C LYS A 32 16.79 -12.59 2.25
N ASN A 33 15.98 -13.64 2.38
CA ASN A 33 16.27 -14.98 1.90
C ASN A 33 15.16 -15.50 0.97
N ARG A 34 15.06 -14.87 -0.22
CA ARG A 34 13.95 -15.15 -1.15
C ARG A 34 14.09 -16.54 -1.76
N PRO A 35 13.01 -17.34 -1.79
CA PRO A 35 13.04 -18.62 -2.47
C PRO A 35 13.19 -18.44 -3.99
N THR A 36 14.03 -19.27 -4.62
CA THR A 36 14.30 -19.22 -6.07
C THR A 36 13.05 -19.48 -6.90
N TRP A 37 12.19 -20.40 -6.43
CA TRP A 37 10.93 -20.75 -7.12
C TRP A 37 10.02 -19.54 -7.33
N TYR A 38 10.10 -18.51 -6.48
CA TYR A 38 9.22 -17.35 -6.60
C TYR A 38 9.53 -16.56 -7.87
N LYS A 39 10.82 -16.29 -8.12
CA LYS A 39 11.25 -15.59 -9.34
C LYS A 39 11.07 -16.46 -10.58
N GLU A 40 11.37 -17.75 -10.47
CA GLU A 40 11.44 -18.65 -11.63
C GLU A 40 10.05 -19.09 -12.12
N ASN A 41 9.14 -19.35 -11.18
CA ASN A 41 7.89 -20.06 -11.49
C ASN A 41 6.62 -19.26 -11.19
N VAL A 42 6.71 -18.18 -10.39
CA VAL A 42 5.52 -17.43 -9.93
C VAL A 42 5.50 -16.01 -10.46
N TYR A 43 6.50 -15.19 -10.09
CA TYR A 43 6.54 -13.78 -10.45
C TYR A 43 7.95 -13.33 -10.83
N PRO A 44 8.30 -13.32 -12.14
CA PRO A 44 9.62 -12.97 -12.64
C PRO A 44 10.20 -11.63 -12.18
N PRO A 45 9.39 -10.56 -11.99
CA PRO A 45 9.90 -9.31 -11.43
C PRO A 45 10.47 -9.46 -10.02
N ASN A 46 10.16 -10.55 -9.31
CA ASN A 46 10.63 -10.85 -7.98
C ASN A 46 10.39 -9.65 -7.04
N LYS A 47 9.15 -9.16 -6.99
CA LYS A 47 8.69 -8.09 -6.10
C LYS A 47 7.39 -8.51 -5.45
N VAL A 48 7.21 -8.17 -4.19
CA VAL A 48 5.94 -8.31 -3.48
C VAL A 48 5.26 -6.94 -3.36
N PRO A 49 3.92 -6.88 -3.28
CA PRO A 49 2.98 -8.00 -3.35
C PRO A 49 2.81 -8.58 -4.76
N ALA A 50 2.45 -9.86 -4.84
CA ALA A 50 1.98 -10.49 -6.07
C ALA A 50 0.72 -11.34 -5.78
N LEU A 51 -0.30 -11.21 -6.62
CA LEU A 51 -1.58 -11.89 -6.50
C LEU A 51 -1.71 -12.92 -7.61
N GLU A 52 -1.97 -14.18 -7.25
CA GLU A 52 -2.34 -15.22 -8.19
C GLU A 52 -3.85 -15.48 -8.08
N HIS A 53 -4.57 -15.22 -9.18
CA HIS A 53 -6.00 -15.49 -9.29
C HIS A 53 -6.33 -15.93 -10.72
N ASN A 54 -7.13 -16.97 -10.88
CA ASN A 54 -7.52 -17.54 -12.18
C ASN A 54 -6.32 -17.90 -13.09
N ASN A 55 -5.27 -18.49 -12.51
CA ASN A 55 -4.02 -18.88 -13.18
C ASN A 55 -3.23 -17.70 -13.77
N GLU A 56 -3.53 -16.47 -13.37
CA GLU A 56 -2.76 -15.29 -13.74
C GLU A 56 -2.13 -14.67 -12.50
N VAL A 57 -0.85 -14.33 -12.61
CA VAL A 57 -0.11 -13.61 -11.57
C VAL A 57 -0.05 -12.13 -11.93
N LYS A 58 -0.52 -11.29 -11.01
CA LYS A 58 -0.52 -9.83 -11.10
C LYS A 58 0.41 -9.27 -10.03
N GLY A 59 1.13 -8.21 -10.34
CA GLY A 59 1.86 -7.42 -9.36
C GLY A 59 1.40 -5.97 -9.41
N GLU A 60 2.23 -5.06 -8.89
CA GLU A 60 1.93 -3.64 -8.71
C GLU A 60 0.80 -3.38 -7.69
N SER A 61 1.15 -2.82 -6.52
CA SER A 61 0.24 -2.74 -5.38
C SER A 61 -1.07 -2.00 -5.68
N LEU A 62 -1.03 -0.96 -6.52
CA LEU A 62 -2.22 -0.19 -6.88
C LEU A 62 -3.17 -0.98 -7.79
N ASP A 63 -2.62 -1.68 -8.78
CA ASP A 63 -3.40 -2.53 -9.67
C ASP A 63 -4.03 -3.69 -8.89
N LEU A 64 -3.31 -4.24 -7.91
CA LEU A 64 -3.85 -5.27 -7.02
C LEU A 64 -5.03 -4.76 -6.20
N ILE A 65 -4.97 -3.54 -5.65
CA ILE A 65 -6.09 -2.96 -4.88
C ILE A 65 -7.32 -2.78 -5.78
N LYS A 66 -7.15 -2.23 -6.99
CA LYS A 66 -8.23 -2.07 -7.98
C LYS A 66 -8.82 -3.42 -8.41
N TYR A 67 -7.97 -4.43 -8.60
CA TYR A 67 -8.39 -5.78 -8.95
C TYR A 67 -9.18 -6.44 -7.82
N ILE A 68 -8.68 -6.36 -6.58
CA ILE A 68 -9.35 -6.92 -5.40
C ILE A 68 -10.73 -6.29 -5.23
N ASP A 69 -10.82 -4.97 -5.36
CA ASP A 69 -12.09 -4.27 -5.16
C ASP A 69 -13.17 -4.69 -6.18
N SER A 70 -12.77 -4.87 -7.44
CA SER A 70 -13.67 -5.21 -8.56
C SER A 70 -14.01 -6.71 -8.66
N HIS A 71 -13.17 -7.61 -8.14
CA HIS A 71 -13.34 -9.06 -8.31
C HIS A 71 -13.77 -9.79 -7.04
N PHE A 72 -13.76 -9.12 -5.89
CA PHE A 72 -14.16 -9.72 -4.62
C PHE A 72 -15.24 -8.89 -3.92
N GLU A 73 -16.19 -9.60 -3.33
CA GLU A 73 -17.26 -9.04 -2.50
C GLU A 73 -16.72 -8.28 -1.28
N GLY A 74 -17.53 -7.35 -0.77
CA GLY A 74 -17.23 -6.53 0.40
C GLY A 74 -17.41 -5.04 0.08
N PRO A 75 -17.22 -4.15 1.07
CA PRO A 75 -17.38 -2.71 0.87
C PRO A 75 -16.40 -2.19 -0.18
N SER A 76 -16.87 -1.27 -1.02
CA SER A 76 -16.03 -0.63 -2.04
C SER A 76 -14.84 0.07 -1.39
N LEU A 77 -13.65 -0.11 -1.96
CA LEU A 77 -12.43 0.61 -1.58
C LEU A 77 -12.30 1.96 -2.29
N PHE A 78 -13.17 2.24 -3.26
CA PHE A 78 -13.18 3.50 -4.03
C PHE A 78 -14.53 4.24 -3.87
N PRO A 79 -14.51 5.59 -3.85
CA PRO A 79 -15.74 6.38 -3.80
C PRO A 79 -16.52 6.22 -5.11
N ASP A 80 -17.84 6.37 -5.08
CA ASP A 80 -18.66 6.37 -6.31
C ASP A 80 -18.63 7.72 -7.04
N ASP A 81 -18.48 8.81 -6.29
CA ASP A 81 -18.47 10.18 -6.79
C ASP A 81 -17.35 10.40 -7.85
N PRO A 82 -17.68 10.90 -9.06
CA PRO A 82 -16.71 11.09 -10.12
C PRO A 82 -15.56 12.04 -9.77
N ALA A 83 -15.83 13.13 -9.03
CA ALA A 83 -14.80 14.09 -8.65
C ALA A 83 -13.83 13.49 -7.63
N LYS A 84 -14.35 12.71 -6.68
CA LYS A 84 -13.53 11.96 -5.72
C LYS A 84 -12.71 10.86 -6.40
N LYS A 85 -13.27 10.15 -7.40
CA LYS A 85 -12.50 9.18 -8.22
C LYS A 85 -11.33 9.84 -8.93
N GLN A 86 -11.59 10.96 -9.62
CA GLN A 86 -10.53 11.70 -10.31
C GLN A 86 -9.43 12.15 -9.34
N PHE A 87 -9.81 12.74 -8.20
CA PHE A 87 -8.84 13.18 -7.21
C PHE A 87 -8.07 12.01 -6.58
N ALA A 88 -8.70 10.84 -6.40
CA ALA A 88 -8.01 9.64 -5.95
C ALA A 88 -6.91 9.21 -6.95
N ASP A 89 -7.19 9.21 -8.25
CA ASP A 89 -6.19 8.87 -9.28
C ASP A 89 -5.05 9.90 -9.33
N GLU A 90 -5.35 11.20 -9.15
CA GLU A 90 -4.35 12.27 -9.03
C GLU A 90 -3.44 12.05 -7.81
N LEU A 91 -4.02 11.73 -6.65
CA LEU A 91 -3.28 11.43 -5.41
C LEU A 91 -2.40 10.19 -5.56
N LEU A 92 -2.96 9.10 -6.09
CA LEU A 92 -2.22 7.85 -6.31
C LEU A 92 -1.02 8.08 -7.25
N SER A 93 -1.19 8.92 -8.27
CA SER A 93 -0.10 9.32 -9.17
C SER A 93 0.98 10.16 -8.47
N TYR A 94 0.59 10.95 -7.46
CA TYR A 94 1.52 11.79 -6.69
C TYR A 94 2.35 11.00 -5.67
N ILE A 95 1.80 9.93 -5.09
CA ILE A 95 2.43 9.15 -4.00
C ILE A 95 3.87 8.71 -4.32
N ASP A 96 4.13 8.29 -5.56
CA ASP A 96 5.48 7.87 -5.97
C ASP A 96 6.51 9.00 -5.90
N SER A 97 6.11 10.20 -6.30
CA SER A 97 6.97 11.38 -6.23
C SER A 97 7.15 11.86 -4.79
N PHE A 98 6.06 11.88 -4.01
CA PHE A 98 6.10 12.16 -2.59
C PHE A 98 7.07 11.23 -1.84
N TYR A 99 6.94 9.91 -2.04
CA TYR A 99 7.80 8.91 -1.40
C TYR A 99 9.28 9.13 -1.76
N LYS A 100 9.59 9.38 -3.03
CA LYS A 100 10.96 9.66 -3.47
C LYS A 100 11.52 10.92 -2.81
N THR A 101 10.76 12.02 -2.80
CA THR A 101 11.18 13.30 -2.21
C THR A 101 11.42 13.19 -0.70
N VAL A 102 10.52 12.52 0.03
CA VAL A 102 10.69 12.34 1.47
C VAL A 102 11.88 11.43 1.75
N THR A 103 12.05 10.33 1.01
CA THR A 103 13.15 9.39 1.28
C THR A 103 14.53 9.90 0.85
N SER A 104 14.64 10.75 -0.18
CA SER A 104 15.90 11.41 -0.55
C SER A 104 16.34 12.42 0.51
N SER A 105 15.39 13.07 1.20
CA SER A 105 15.73 14.00 2.29
C SER A 105 16.47 13.31 3.44
N PHE A 106 16.15 12.04 3.75
CA PHE A 106 16.89 11.26 4.75
C PHE A 106 18.34 10.97 4.37
N LYS A 107 18.68 11.04 3.07
CA LYS A 107 20.05 10.89 2.56
C LYS A 107 20.81 12.21 2.48
N GLY A 108 20.20 13.33 2.86
CA GLY A 108 20.78 14.66 2.72
C GLY A 108 20.76 15.20 1.27
N GLU A 109 20.03 14.54 0.36
CA GLU A 109 19.99 14.89 -1.06
C GLU A 109 18.81 15.81 -1.44
N GLY A 110 17.84 16.03 -0.53
CA GLY A 110 16.61 16.77 -0.82
C GLY A 110 16.27 17.82 0.23
N THR A 111 15.90 19.02 -0.22
CA THR A 111 15.41 20.13 0.63
C THR A 111 13.89 20.30 0.56
N GLU A 112 13.23 19.53 -0.29
CA GLU A 112 11.84 19.75 -0.70
C GLU A 112 10.83 18.89 0.09
N ALA A 113 11.27 18.15 1.12
CA ALA A 113 10.37 17.33 1.93
C ALA A 113 9.25 18.17 2.55
N GLY A 114 9.55 19.39 3.01
CA GLY A 114 8.54 20.34 3.51
C GLY A 114 7.44 20.62 2.48
N ILE A 115 7.85 20.97 1.25
CA ILE A 115 6.92 21.22 0.13
C ILE A 115 6.08 19.98 -0.18
N ALA A 116 6.67 18.78 -0.12
CA ALA A 116 5.94 17.54 -0.33
C ALA A 116 4.84 17.33 0.73
N PHE A 117 5.12 17.63 2.00
CA PHE A 117 4.11 17.60 3.06
C PHE A 117 3.08 18.72 2.91
N ASP A 118 3.46 19.92 2.49
CA ASP A 118 2.51 21.03 2.23
C ASP A 118 1.51 20.67 1.13
N ASN A 119 1.95 19.94 0.09
CA ASN A 119 1.05 19.43 -0.94
C ASN A 119 0.06 18.41 -0.40
N ILE A 120 0.50 17.54 0.53
CA ILE A 120 -0.38 16.58 1.21
C ILE A 120 -1.40 17.31 2.10
N GLU A 121 -0.97 18.32 2.84
CA GLU A 121 -1.86 19.16 3.67
C GLU A 121 -2.92 19.85 2.80
N THR A 122 -2.49 20.45 1.68
CA THR A 122 -3.40 21.07 0.70
C THR A 122 -4.38 20.05 0.10
N ALA A 123 -3.92 18.83 -0.14
CA ALA A 123 -4.78 17.77 -0.64
C ALA A 123 -5.85 17.34 0.38
N LEU A 124 -5.53 17.36 1.68
CA LEU A 124 -6.48 17.05 2.75
C LEU A 124 -7.61 18.08 2.83
N THR A 125 -7.39 19.33 2.43
CA THR A 125 -8.43 20.38 2.46
C THR A 125 -9.37 20.35 1.24
N LYS A 126 -9.18 19.44 0.28
CA LYS A 126 -9.93 19.42 -0.99
C LYS A 126 -11.43 19.17 -0.80
N PHE A 127 -11.79 18.33 0.16
CA PHE A 127 -13.17 17.91 0.43
C PHE A 127 -13.52 18.19 1.89
N GLU A 128 -14.48 19.08 2.11
CA GLU A 128 -14.86 19.55 3.46
C GLU A 128 -15.80 18.58 4.19
N ASP A 129 -16.32 17.56 3.50
CA ASP A 129 -17.32 16.66 4.07
C ASP A 129 -16.75 15.66 5.08
N GLY A 130 -15.42 15.56 5.22
CA GLY A 130 -14.80 14.72 6.26
C GLY A 130 -13.28 14.89 6.36
N PRO A 131 -12.64 14.20 7.32
CA PRO A 131 -11.24 14.42 7.68
C PRO A 131 -10.23 13.68 6.79
N PHE A 132 -10.67 13.10 5.67
CA PHE A 132 -9.84 12.26 4.81
C PHE A 132 -9.68 12.87 3.41
N PHE A 133 -8.69 12.38 2.66
CA PHE A 133 -8.41 12.84 1.30
C PHE A 133 -9.61 12.82 0.34
N LEU A 134 -10.61 11.96 0.60
CA LEU A 134 -11.82 11.84 -0.21
C LEU A 134 -13.08 12.21 0.61
N GLY A 135 -12.93 13.13 1.58
CA GLY A 135 -14.00 13.60 2.46
C GLY A 135 -14.30 12.62 3.58
N GLN A 136 -15.56 12.18 3.71
CA GLN A 136 -15.90 11.08 4.63
C GLN A 136 -15.40 9.72 4.14
N PHE A 137 -15.23 9.59 2.83
CA PHE A 137 -14.77 8.34 2.24
C PHE A 137 -13.33 8.13 2.63
N SER A 138 -13.10 7.09 3.43
CA SER A 138 -11.76 6.64 3.74
C SER A 138 -11.70 5.15 3.73
N LEU A 139 -10.51 4.67 3.38
CA LEU A 139 -9.97 3.53 4.10
C LEU A 139 -9.88 4.00 5.56
N GLU A 140 -10.90 3.82 6.40
CA GLU A 140 -10.86 4.30 7.80
C GLU A 140 -9.73 3.57 8.52
N MET A 141 -8.49 4.04 8.41
CA MET A 141 -7.32 3.22 8.74
C MET A 141 -7.40 2.74 10.19
N ASN A 142 -7.63 3.63 11.16
CA ASN A 142 -7.63 3.24 12.57
C ASN A 142 -8.89 2.51 13.06
N LYS A 143 -9.97 2.43 12.28
CA LYS A 143 -11.18 1.65 12.62
C LYS A 143 -11.41 0.45 11.70
N ASN A 144 -10.72 0.41 10.56
CA ASN A 144 -10.69 -0.71 9.66
C ASN A 144 -9.81 -1.77 10.32
N GLU A 145 -10.46 -2.87 10.73
CA GLU A 145 -9.78 -4.03 11.31
C GLU A 145 -8.64 -4.51 10.41
N GLY A 146 -8.85 -4.45 9.07
CA GLY A 146 -7.84 -4.75 8.07
C GLY A 146 -6.61 -3.85 8.18
N TYR A 147 -6.74 -2.52 8.28
CA TYR A 147 -5.55 -1.68 8.45
C TYR A 147 -4.88 -1.87 9.81
N THR A 148 -5.64 -2.01 10.89
CA THR A 148 -5.07 -2.17 12.23
C THR A 148 -4.19 -3.42 12.32
N GLN A 149 -4.59 -4.52 11.67
CA GLN A 149 -3.81 -5.76 11.56
C GLN A 149 -2.49 -5.58 10.78
N THR A 150 -2.39 -4.55 9.94
CA THR A 150 -1.23 -4.30 9.05
C THR A 150 -0.26 -3.25 9.56
N ARG A 151 -0.59 -2.58 10.67
CA ARG A 151 0.25 -1.55 11.26
C ARG A 151 1.57 -2.14 11.76
N CYS A 152 2.67 -1.52 11.35
CA CYS A 152 3.99 -1.83 11.89
C CYS A 152 4.13 -1.24 13.30
N ASP A 153 4.86 -1.94 14.18
CA ASP A 153 5.24 -1.36 15.48
C ASP A 153 6.06 -0.07 15.23
N PRO A 154 5.72 1.06 15.90
CA PRO A 154 6.42 2.32 15.69
C PRO A 154 7.92 2.27 16.00
N LYS A 155 8.35 1.50 17.00
CA LYS A 155 9.78 1.39 17.36
C LYS A 155 10.52 0.59 16.29
N GLU A 156 9.96 -0.54 15.86
CA GLU A 156 10.53 -1.34 14.76
C GLU A 156 10.64 -0.53 13.46
N LEU A 157 9.63 0.29 13.16
CA LEU A 157 9.64 1.16 11.99
C LEU A 157 10.80 2.17 12.05
N VAL A 158 10.95 2.87 13.18
CA VAL A 158 12.02 3.85 13.39
C VAL A 158 13.39 3.19 13.30
N GLU A 159 13.59 2.04 13.95
CA GLU A 159 14.87 1.31 13.91
C GLU A 159 15.21 0.81 12.50
N SER A 160 14.21 0.33 11.75
CA SER A 160 14.38 -0.04 10.34
C SER A 160 14.83 1.14 9.47
N TYR A 161 14.23 2.32 9.67
CA TYR A 161 14.59 3.53 8.93
C TYR A 161 15.98 4.04 9.30
N LYS A 162 16.34 4.04 10.59
CA LYS A 162 17.71 4.34 11.03
C LYS A 162 18.72 3.42 10.37
N LYS A 163 18.47 2.10 10.41
CA LYS A 163 19.36 1.11 9.78
C LYS A 163 19.49 1.29 8.27
N ARG A 164 18.43 1.75 7.60
CA ARG A 164 18.39 1.88 6.14
C ARG A 164 19.00 3.19 5.63
N PHE A 165 18.83 4.29 6.37
CA PHE A 165 19.15 5.64 5.88
C PHE A 165 20.19 6.37 6.73
N MET A 166 20.43 5.95 7.97
CA MET A 166 21.35 6.64 8.90
C MET A 166 22.63 5.85 9.21
N VAL A 167 22.86 4.70 8.56
CA VAL A 167 24.11 3.96 8.70
C VAL A 167 25.18 4.61 7.82
N ILE A 168 26.01 5.44 8.47
CA ILE A 168 27.35 5.83 8.04
C ILE A 168 28.33 4.78 8.58
#